data_AF-A0A524CIN8-F1
#
_entry.id   AF-A0A524CIN8-F1
#
_cell.length_a   1.000
_cell.length_b   1.000
_cell.length_c   1.000
_cell.angle_alpha   90.00
_cell.angle_beta   90.00
_cell.angle_gamma   90.00
#
_symmetry.space_group_name_H-M   'P 1'
#
loop_
_entity.id
_entity.type
_entity.pdbx_description
1 polymer ?
#
loop_
_entity_poly.entity_id
_entity_poly.type
_entity_poly.pdbx_seq_one_letter_code
_entity_poly.pdbx_strand_id
1 'polypeptide(L)'
;MGIIEKPLVSALIKKGVNIPNPSSVEIGEEVDLSLISSDVIIHSGCKIFGKKTLIMSGVKLGVRSPVTIKNCQLGRNVELRGGYFEESTFLEAANMGDGAEVRQGCLLEEESNGAHTVGLKQTLLFPFVTLGSIINFCDILMAGGTDRRNHSEVGSSYIHFNYTPNQDKATASLIGDVSQGVMLNQPPIFLGGQGGIVGPTRIGFGTVIAAGVIYRGDCPQGHKLLTKKVSQKKDRDFYPGLYWSVKRRVVNSIYYIANIIALRQW
;
A
#
# COMPACT_ATOMS: atom_id res chain seq x y z
N MET A 1 -31.72 29.33 -5.36
CA MET A 1 -30.58 28.48 -5.78
C MET A 1 -31.15 27.09 -6.02
N GLY A 2 -31.26 26.68 -7.29
CA GLY A 2 -31.85 25.38 -7.63
C GLY A 2 -30.96 24.25 -7.11
N ILE A 3 -31.56 23.27 -6.44
CA ILE A 3 -30.87 22.02 -6.09
C ILE A 3 -30.57 21.34 -7.42
N ILE A 4 -29.30 21.30 -7.81
CA ILE A 4 -28.87 20.49 -8.96
C ILE A 4 -29.14 19.04 -8.58
N GLU A 5 -30.17 18.46 -9.20
CA GLU A 5 -30.54 17.07 -8.98
C GLU A 5 -29.40 16.19 -9.52
N LYS A 6 -28.77 15.40 -8.65
CA LYS A 6 -27.68 14.48 -9.01
C LYS A 6 -28.29 13.07 -9.17
N PRO A 7 -28.71 12.65 -10.38
CA PRO A 7 -29.51 11.44 -10.57
C PRO A 7 -28.81 10.18 -10.06
N LEU A 8 -27.49 10.08 -10.21
CA LEU A 8 -26.69 8.94 -9.72
C LEU A 8 -26.65 8.86 -8.19
N VAL A 9 -26.47 10.00 -7.52
CA VAL A 9 -26.47 10.06 -6.05
C VAL A 9 -27.86 9.69 -5.52
N SER A 10 -28.93 10.21 -6.12
CA SER A 10 -30.30 9.85 -5.77
C SER A 10 -30.58 8.35 -5.98
N ALA A 11 -30.05 7.74 -7.03
CA ALA A 11 -30.19 6.30 -7.29
C ALA A 11 -29.46 5.45 -6.25
N LEU A 12 -28.25 5.85 -5.82
CA LEU A 12 -27.51 5.17 -4.75
C LEU A 12 -28.24 5.23 -3.41
N ILE A 13 -28.79 6.39 -3.06
CA ILE A 13 -29.58 6.55 -1.82
C ILE A 13 -30.82 5.63 -1.86
N LYS A 14 -31.54 5.59 -2.99
CA LYS A 14 -32.67 4.67 -3.19
C LYS A 14 -32.26 3.20 -3.10
N LYS A 15 -31.04 2.85 -3.51
CA LYS A 15 -30.46 1.50 -3.38
C LYS A 15 -30.14 1.14 -1.93
N GLY A 16 -29.97 2.12 -1.05
CA GLY A 16 -29.70 1.94 0.39
C GLY A 16 -28.40 2.57 0.88
N VAL A 17 -27.61 3.19 0.00
CA VAL A 17 -26.33 3.82 0.36
C VAL A 17 -26.58 5.02 1.27
N ASN A 18 -25.87 5.08 2.40
CA ASN A 18 -25.95 6.19 3.33
C ASN A 18 -25.03 7.33 2.87
N ILE A 19 -25.63 8.42 2.41
CA ILE A 19 -24.93 9.64 2.00
C ILE A 19 -25.46 10.81 2.83
N PRO A 20 -24.85 11.15 3.98
CA PRO A 20 -25.39 12.16 4.89
C PRO A 20 -25.52 13.56 4.28
N ASN A 21 -24.67 13.90 3.31
CA ASN A 21 -24.72 15.18 2.59
C ASN A 21 -24.65 14.97 1.06
N PRO A 22 -25.77 14.62 0.40
CA PRO A 22 -25.80 14.22 -1.01
C PRO A 22 -25.28 15.28 -1.98
N SER A 23 -25.49 16.57 -1.68
CA SER A 23 -25.06 17.68 -2.55
C SER A 23 -23.54 17.78 -2.66
N SER A 24 -22.80 17.30 -1.65
CA SER A 24 -21.35 17.36 -1.57
C SER A 24 -20.60 16.20 -2.24
N VAL A 25 -21.30 15.12 -2.63
CA VAL A 25 -20.68 13.94 -3.23
C VAL A 25 -20.70 14.04 -4.75
N GLU A 26 -19.62 13.61 -5.39
CA GLU A 26 -19.47 13.55 -6.84
C GLU A 26 -19.32 12.10 -7.29
N ILE A 27 -20.15 11.68 -8.25
CA ILE A 27 -20.10 10.34 -8.87
C ILE A 27 -19.94 10.56 -10.37
N GLY A 28 -18.90 10.00 -10.97
CA GLY A 28 -18.69 10.02 -12.43
C GLY A 28 -19.77 9.26 -13.18
N GLU A 29 -20.12 9.73 -14.38
CA GLU A 29 -21.14 9.09 -15.24
C GLU A 29 -20.75 7.67 -15.66
N GLU A 30 -19.44 7.39 -15.67
CA GLU A 30 -18.89 6.08 -16.01
C GLU A 30 -19.02 5.03 -14.90
N VAL A 31 -19.42 5.43 -13.69
CA VAL A 31 -19.50 4.53 -12.53
C VAL A 31 -20.74 3.62 -12.65
N ASP A 32 -20.51 2.32 -12.70
CA ASP A 32 -21.59 1.34 -12.68
C ASP A 32 -22.14 1.16 -11.26
N LEU A 33 -23.34 1.70 -11.01
CA LEU A 33 -24.00 1.63 -9.71
C LEU A 33 -24.36 0.19 -9.30
N SER A 34 -24.39 -0.78 -10.22
CA SER A 34 -24.61 -2.19 -9.89
C SER A 34 -23.47 -2.75 -9.04
N LEU A 35 -22.25 -2.21 -9.19
CA LEU A 35 -21.02 -2.59 -8.46
C LEU A 35 -20.87 -1.90 -7.11
N ILE A 36 -21.85 -1.12 -6.66
CA ILE A 36 -21.84 -0.48 -5.33
C ILE A 36 -22.90 -1.14 -4.45
N SER A 37 -22.50 -1.73 -3.33
CA SER A 37 -23.42 -2.38 -2.39
C SER A 37 -24.35 -1.36 -1.71
N SER A 38 -25.51 -1.82 -1.22
CA SER A 38 -26.48 -0.95 -0.53
C SER A 38 -25.98 -0.47 0.83
N ASP A 39 -25.32 -1.33 1.61
CA ASP A 39 -24.79 -1.01 2.93
C ASP A 39 -23.40 -0.35 2.83
N VAL A 40 -23.35 0.85 2.27
CA VAL A 40 -22.12 1.65 2.10
C VAL A 40 -22.35 3.03 2.69
N ILE A 41 -21.33 3.61 3.33
CA ILE A 41 -21.35 4.98 3.84
C ILE A 41 -20.39 5.85 3.02
N ILE A 42 -20.92 6.91 2.41
CA ILE A 42 -20.12 7.90 1.67
C ILE A 42 -20.27 9.25 2.37
N HIS A 43 -19.21 9.68 3.04
CA HIS A 43 -19.18 10.97 3.75
C HIS A 43 -18.98 12.16 2.80
N SER A 44 -19.20 13.35 3.36
CA SER A 44 -19.20 14.62 2.63
C SER A 44 -17.92 14.87 1.83
N GLY A 45 -18.08 15.41 0.62
CA GLY A 45 -16.96 15.81 -0.25
C GLY A 45 -16.27 14.66 -1.01
N CYS A 46 -16.68 13.41 -0.81
CA CYS A 46 -16.10 12.28 -1.52
C CYS A 46 -16.39 12.33 -3.02
N LYS A 47 -15.45 11.81 -3.81
CA LYS A 47 -15.53 11.71 -5.27
C LYS A 47 -15.25 10.28 -5.71
N ILE A 48 -16.12 9.73 -6.54
CA ILE A 48 -16.04 8.34 -7.01
C ILE A 48 -16.06 8.34 -8.53
N PHE A 49 -15.00 7.79 -9.12
CA PHE A 49 -14.80 7.76 -10.57
C PHE A 49 -14.39 6.36 -11.05
N GLY A 50 -14.50 6.16 -12.35
CA GLY A 50 -13.95 5.00 -13.05
C GLY A 50 -14.90 3.82 -13.18
N LYS A 51 -15.02 3.32 -14.42
CA LYS A 51 -15.89 2.20 -14.82
C LYS A 51 -15.61 0.86 -14.13
N LYS A 52 -14.44 0.72 -13.50
CA LYS A 52 -14.04 -0.51 -12.78
C LYS A 52 -14.21 -0.41 -11.27
N THR A 53 -14.79 0.68 -10.76
CA THR A 53 -14.94 0.86 -9.33
C THR A 53 -15.97 -0.11 -8.74
N LEU A 54 -15.52 -0.90 -7.77
CA LEU A 54 -16.32 -1.87 -7.03
C LEU A 54 -16.28 -1.48 -5.55
N ILE A 55 -17.46 -1.41 -4.92
CA ILE A 55 -17.59 -1.06 -3.50
C ILE A 55 -18.50 -2.10 -2.83
N MET A 56 -17.91 -2.98 -2.02
CA MET A 56 -18.64 -4.03 -1.32
C MET A 56 -19.33 -3.52 -0.04
N SER A 57 -20.09 -4.41 0.60
CA SER A 57 -20.85 -4.12 1.84
C SER A 57 -19.93 -3.68 3.00
N GLY A 58 -20.45 -2.78 3.85
CA GLY A 58 -19.77 -2.28 5.04
C GLY A 58 -18.68 -1.23 4.76
N VAL A 59 -18.43 -0.87 3.49
CA VAL A 59 -17.40 0.11 3.13
C VAL A 59 -17.77 1.50 3.65
N LYS A 60 -16.77 2.19 4.20
CA LYS A 60 -16.87 3.57 4.67
C LYS A 60 -15.85 4.46 3.99
N LEU A 61 -16.32 5.49 3.30
CA LEU A 61 -15.49 6.45 2.58
C LEU A 61 -15.56 7.82 3.23
N GLY A 62 -14.39 8.37 3.55
CA GLY A 62 -14.22 9.75 4.00
C GLY A 62 -14.66 10.04 5.42
N VAL A 63 -14.52 9.05 6.33
CA VAL A 63 -14.91 9.17 7.74
C VAL A 63 -14.23 10.36 8.45
N ARG A 64 -13.01 10.72 8.05
CA ARG A 64 -12.25 11.85 8.62
C ARG A 64 -12.17 13.05 7.68
N SER A 65 -11.80 12.80 6.42
CA SER A 65 -11.63 13.81 5.38
C SER A 65 -12.11 13.27 4.04
N PRO A 66 -12.42 14.12 3.04
CA PRO A 66 -12.85 13.66 1.73
C PRO A 66 -11.90 12.63 1.10
N VAL A 67 -12.49 11.63 0.45
CA VAL A 67 -11.79 10.63 -0.34
C VAL A 67 -12.08 10.83 -1.82
N THR A 68 -11.05 10.74 -2.66
CA THR A 68 -11.23 10.52 -4.11
C THR A 68 -10.80 9.09 -4.43
N ILE A 69 -11.70 8.30 -5.01
CA ILE A 69 -11.36 6.98 -5.55
C ILE A 69 -11.56 6.95 -7.07
N LYS A 70 -10.69 6.22 -7.77
CA LYS A 70 -10.78 5.99 -9.21
C LYS A 70 -10.39 4.56 -9.58
N ASN A 71 -11.31 3.80 -10.18
CA ASN A 71 -11.10 2.40 -10.58
C ASN A 71 -10.59 1.48 -9.45
N CYS A 72 -11.01 1.72 -8.20
CA CYS A 72 -10.61 0.90 -7.05
C CYS A 72 -11.56 -0.28 -6.82
N GLN A 73 -11.04 -1.39 -6.31
CA GLN A 73 -11.84 -2.53 -5.84
C GLN A 73 -11.77 -2.59 -4.33
N LEU A 74 -12.89 -2.26 -3.67
CA LEU A 74 -12.99 -2.20 -2.21
C LEU A 74 -13.79 -3.39 -1.70
N GLY A 75 -13.11 -4.30 -1.02
CA GLY A 75 -13.65 -5.46 -0.33
C GLY A 75 -14.58 -5.09 0.82
N ARG A 76 -15.17 -6.10 1.47
CA ARG A 76 -16.10 -5.87 2.58
C ARG A 76 -15.42 -5.11 3.71
N ASN A 77 -16.15 -4.24 4.39
CA ASN A 77 -15.70 -3.54 5.59
C ASN A 77 -14.42 -2.68 5.39
N VAL A 78 -14.02 -2.36 4.16
CA VAL A 78 -12.89 -1.46 3.90
C VAL A 78 -13.21 -0.05 4.39
N GLU A 79 -12.25 0.58 5.05
CA GLU A 79 -12.38 1.95 5.56
C GLU A 79 -11.28 2.85 4.97
N LEU A 80 -11.67 3.79 4.11
CA LEU A 80 -10.76 4.81 3.57
C LEU A 80 -11.09 6.14 4.24
N ARG A 81 -10.23 6.59 5.16
CA ARG A 81 -10.57 7.71 6.07
C ARG A 81 -10.38 9.10 5.45
N GLY A 82 -9.50 9.24 4.46
CA GLY A 82 -9.25 10.49 3.74
C GLY A 82 -8.07 10.37 2.77
N GLY A 83 -8.13 11.05 1.62
CA GLY A 83 -7.03 11.07 0.64
C GLY A 83 -7.39 10.63 -0.78
N TYR A 84 -6.40 10.16 -1.54
CA TYR A 84 -6.53 9.77 -2.94
C TYR A 84 -6.18 8.30 -3.16
N PHE A 85 -7.02 7.61 -3.95
CA PHE A 85 -6.90 6.18 -4.24
C PHE A 85 -7.18 5.93 -5.72
N GLU A 86 -6.25 5.27 -6.41
CA GLU A 86 -6.40 4.98 -7.85
C GLU A 86 -5.91 3.57 -8.19
N GLU A 87 -6.69 2.87 -9.02
CA GLU A 87 -6.32 1.60 -9.66
C GLU A 87 -5.67 0.59 -8.70
N SER A 88 -6.31 0.42 -7.54
CA SER A 88 -5.81 -0.40 -6.44
C SER A 88 -6.92 -1.23 -5.81
N THR A 89 -6.56 -2.39 -5.29
CA THR A 89 -7.46 -3.36 -4.67
C THR A 89 -7.22 -3.44 -3.16
N PHE A 90 -8.30 -3.48 -2.40
CA PHE A 90 -8.31 -3.57 -0.94
C PHE A 90 -9.22 -4.73 -0.57
N LEU A 91 -8.72 -5.74 0.13
CA LEU A 91 -9.49 -6.88 0.60
C LEU A 91 -10.16 -6.58 1.94
N GLU A 92 -10.82 -7.59 2.51
CA GLU A 92 -11.72 -7.39 3.64
C GLU A 92 -11.06 -6.69 4.83
N ALA A 93 -11.73 -5.66 5.36
CA ALA A 93 -11.30 -4.87 6.51
C ALA A 93 -9.94 -4.17 6.37
N ALA A 94 -9.37 -4.10 5.16
CA ALA A 94 -8.22 -3.24 4.90
C ALA A 94 -8.61 -1.77 5.14
N ASN A 95 -7.71 -0.97 5.70
CA ASN A 95 -8.01 0.42 6.01
C ASN A 95 -6.83 1.36 5.85
N MET A 96 -7.12 2.59 5.43
CA MET A 96 -6.12 3.64 5.25
C MET A 96 -6.53 4.88 6.02
N GLY A 97 -5.58 5.43 6.77
CA GLY A 97 -5.74 6.65 7.54
C GLY A 97 -5.89 7.90 6.66
N ASP A 98 -6.06 9.02 7.33
CA ASP A 98 -6.24 10.32 6.69
C ASP A 98 -4.97 10.78 5.94
N GLY A 99 -5.15 11.50 4.85
CA GLY A 99 -4.04 11.96 3.99
C GLY A 99 -3.31 10.84 3.22
N ALA A 100 -3.94 9.68 3.02
CA ALA A 100 -3.36 8.60 2.24
C ALA A 100 -3.26 8.98 0.74
N GLU A 101 -2.20 8.51 0.09
CA GLU A 101 -1.95 8.70 -1.35
C GLU A 101 -1.62 7.31 -1.95
N VAL A 102 -2.65 6.54 -2.30
CA VAL A 102 -2.50 5.18 -2.84
C VAL A 102 -2.71 5.20 -4.34
N ARG A 103 -1.63 5.05 -5.09
CA ARG A 103 -1.65 5.09 -6.56
C ARG A 103 -1.67 3.68 -7.14
N GLN A 104 -1.73 3.60 -8.47
CA GLN A 104 -1.98 2.38 -9.22
C GLN A 104 -1.11 1.18 -8.83
N GLY A 105 -1.70 0.00 -8.96
CA GLY A 105 -1.03 -1.29 -8.83
C GLY A 105 -0.80 -1.70 -7.38
N CYS A 106 -1.58 -1.18 -6.42
CA CYS A 106 -1.52 -1.65 -5.05
C CYS A 106 -2.54 -2.76 -4.78
N LEU A 107 -2.14 -3.73 -3.96
CA LEU A 107 -3.00 -4.72 -3.33
C LEU A 107 -2.78 -4.64 -1.83
N LEU A 108 -3.84 -4.39 -1.09
CA LEU A 108 -3.88 -4.44 0.36
C LEU A 108 -4.77 -5.62 0.74
N GLU A 109 -4.18 -6.71 1.19
CA GLU A 109 -4.91 -7.91 1.59
C GLU A 109 -5.62 -7.73 2.93
N GLU A 110 -6.32 -8.77 3.38
CA GLU A 110 -7.25 -8.73 4.50
C GLU A 110 -6.60 -8.06 5.70
N GLU A 111 -7.33 -7.12 6.28
CA GLU A 111 -6.93 -6.42 7.48
C GLU A 111 -5.67 -5.53 7.30
N SER A 112 -4.89 -5.60 6.23
CA SER A 112 -3.72 -4.73 6.03
C SER A 112 -4.08 -3.24 6.14
N ASN A 113 -3.19 -2.44 6.73
CA ASN A 113 -3.56 -1.07 7.08
C ASN A 113 -2.40 -0.08 7.04
N GLY A 114 -2.78 1.20 6.90
CA GLY A 114 -1.87 2.33 7.06
C GLY A 114 -2.48 3.40 7.95
N ALA A 115 -1.64 4.02 8.80
CA ALA A 115 -2.04 5.18 9.58
C ALA A 115 -2.14 6.44 8.69
N HIS A 116 -1.89 7.63 9.23
CA HIS A 116 -2.05 8.87 8.46
C HIS A 116 -0.85 9.15 7.54
N THR A 117 -1.11 9.79 6.40
CA THR A 117 -0.08 10.25 5.45
C THR A 117 0.79 9.11 4.92
N VAL A 118 0.16 8.02 4.47
CA VAL A 118 0.85 6.89 3.84
C VAL A 118 0.73 6.98 2.32
N GLY A 119 1.89 6.99 1.65
CA GLY A 119 2.00 7.01 0.20
C GLY A 119 2.45 5.66 -0.37
N LEU A 120 1.63 5.10 -1.27
CA LEU A 120 1.86 3.80 -1.92
C LEU A 120 1.78 3.91 -3.44
N LYS A 121 2.46 3.00 -4.13
CA LYS A 121 2.36 2.77 -5.59
C LYS A 121 3.02 1.44 -5.90
N GLN A 122 2.37 0.58 -6.67
CA GLN A 122 2.91 -0.75 -7.00
C GLN A 122 3.35 -1.51 -5.73
N THR A 123 2.48 -1.51 -4.72
CA THR A 123 2.78 -2.08 -3.40
C THR A 123 1.79 -3.21 -3.08
N LEU A 124 2.31 -4.37 -2.70
CA LEU A 124 1.53 -5.52 -2.27
C LEU A 124 1.76 -5.73 -0.77
N LEU A 125 0.70 -5.59 0.02
CA LEU A 125 0.71 -5.85 1.46
C LEU A 125 -0.14 -7.10 1.71
N PHE A 126 0.49 -8.13 2.25
CA PHE A 126 -0.18 -9.35 2.68
C PHE A 126 -1.05 -9.08 3.92
N PRO A 127 -1.84 -10.07 4.38
CA PRO A 127 -2.81 -9.84 5.43
C PRO A 127 -2.16 -9.25 6.66
N PHE A 128 -2.94 -8.44 7.38
CA PHE A 128 -2.61 -7.75 8.62
C PHE A 128 -1.34 -6.88 8.66
N VAL A 129 -0.54 -6.77 7.59
CA VAL A 129 0.64 -5.88 7.52
C VAL A 129 0.24 -4.44 7.87
N THR A 130 0.98 -3.83 8.79
CA THR A 130 0.66 -2.50 9.34
C THR A 130 1.72 -1.49 8.96
N LEU A 131 1.29 -0.39 8.37
CA LEU A 131 2.11 0.79 8.09
C LEU A 131 1.78 1.88 9.11
N GLY A 132 2.82 2.40 9.77
CA GLY A 132 2.75 3.59 10.61
C GLY A 132 2.42 4.85 9.80
N SER A 133 2.80 6.01 10.34
CA SER A 133 2.42 7.30 9.76
C SER A 133 3.55 7.93 8.94
N ILE A 134 3.23 8.79 7.97
CA ILE A 134 4.20 9.57 7.20
C ILE A 134 5.17 8.64 6.46
N ILE A 135 4.64 7.71 5.69
CA ILE A 135 5.41 6.65 5.02
C ILE A 135 5.38 6.84 3.51
N ASN A 136 6.49 6.54 2.83
CA ASN A 136 6.52 6.33 1.39
C ASN A 136 7.06 4.92 1.08
N PHE A 137 6.18 4.02 0.66
CA PHE A 137 6.45 2.58 0.59
C PHE A 137 6.07 2.00 -0.78
N CYS A 138 6.48 2.67 -1.85
CA CYS A 138 6.24 2.26 -3.24
C CYS A 138 7.09 1.05 -3.66
N ASP A 139 6.67 0.28 -4.66
CA ASP A 139 7.45 -0.79 -5.32
C ASP A 139 7.93 -1.89 -4.35
N ILE A 140 7.04 -2.36 -3.48
CA ILE A 140 7.35 -3.35 -2.44
C ILE A 140 6.31 -4.46 -2.42
N LEU A 141 6.77 -5.68 -2.14
CA LEU A 141 5.92 -6.74 -1.61
C LEU A 141 6.35 -6.97 -0.17
N MET A 142 5.40 -6.89 0.77
CA MET A 142 5.64 -7.14 2.19
C MET A 142 4.66 -8.18 2.75
N ALA A 143 5.23 -9.18 3.42
CA ALA A 143 4.52 -10.26 4.09
C ALA A 143 5.12 -10.56 5.47
N GLY A 144 4.45 -11.46 6.21
CA GLY A 144 4.91 -12.00 7.48
C GLY A 144 4.03 -11.62 8.66
N GLY A 145 4.02 -12.48 9.66
CA GLY A 145 3.06 -12.47 10.75
C GLY A 145 2.08 -13.63 10.64
N THR A 146 1.28 -13.81 11.68
CA THR A 146 0.31 -14.91 11.80
C THR A 146 -1.12 -14.44 11.91
N ASP A 147 -1.31 -13.23 12.44
CA ASP A 147 -2.61 -12.61 12.68
C ASP A 147 -2.44 -11.12 12.98
N ARG A 148 -3.56 -10.44 13.23
CA ARG A 148 -3.64 -9.02 13.62
C ARG A 148 -2.78 -8.62 14.81
N ARG A 149 -2.56 -9.49 15.78
CA ARG A 149 -1.78 -9.20 17.00
C ARG A 149 -0.30 -9.49 16.81
N ASN A 150 0.03 -10.34 15.85
CA ASN A 150 1.39 -10.72 15.50
C ASN A 150 1.65 -10.47 14.01
N HIS A 151 1.76 -9.20 13.63
CA HIS A 151 1.87 -8.74 12.24
C HIS A 151 3.25 -8.13 11.94
N SER A 152 3.63 -8.10 10.66
CA SER A 152 4.77 -7.30 10.21
C SER A 152 4.42 -5.81 10.21
N GLU A 153 5.36 -4.98 10.62
CA GLU A 153 5.13 -3.55 10.82
C GLU A 153 6.22 -2.69 10.19
N VAL A 154 5.80 -1.58 9.60
CA VAL A 154 6.66 -0.50 9.14
C VAL A 154 6.43 0.71 10.02
N GLY A 155 7.41 1.08 10.84
CA GLY A 155 7.31 2.20 11.76
C GLY A 155 7.18 3.54 11.02
N SER A 156 6.67 4.55 11.71
CA SER A 156 6.42 5.88 11.12
C SER A 156 7.67 6.53 10.52
N SER A 157 7.49 7.38 9.50
CA SER A 157 8.58 8.07 8.79
C SER A 157 9.56 7.13 8.10
N TYR A 158 9.05 6.06 7.50
CA TYR A 158 9.83 5.11 6.73
C TYR A 158 9.77 5.39 5.22
N ILE A 159 10.91 5.23 4.54
CA ILE A 159 11.02 5.46 3.09
C ILE A 159 11.64 4.24 2.41
N HIS A 160 11.01 3.75 1.35
CA HIS A 160 11.68 2.92 0.35
C HIS A 160 12.28 3.80 -0.74
N PHE A 161 13.61 3.80 -0.82
CA PHE A 161 14.33 4.51 -1.87
C PHE A 161 14.34 3.66 -3.14
N ASN A 162 13.37 3.94 -4.01
CA ASN A 162 13.07 3.18 -5.22
C ASN A 162 13.49 3.87 -6.54
N TYR A 163 14.21 4.98 -6.46
CA TYR A 163 14.64 5.75 -7.64
C TYR A 163 16.15 5.96 -7.63
N THR A 164 16.80 5.69 -8.77
CA THR A 164 18.25 5.81 -8.88
C THR A 164 18.66 7.20 -9.39
N PRO A 165 19.90 7.64 -9.12
CA PRO A 165 20.47 8.83 -9.78
C PRO A 165 20.57 8.73 -11.30
N ASN A 166 20.50 7.52 -11.86
CA ASN A 166 20.46 7.28 -13.31
C ASN A 166 19.01 7.32 -13.88
N GLN A 167 18.03 7.73 -13.07
CA GLN A 167 16.61 7.85 -13.44
C GLN A 167 15.84 6.55 -13.62
N ASP A 168 16.29 5.46 -12.99
CA ASP A 168 15.61 4.16 -13.08
C ASP A 168 14.66 3.92 -11.91
N LYS A 169 13.57 3.17 -12.19
CA LYS A 169 12.63 2.64 -11.20
C LYS A 169 12.73 1.12 -10.97
N ALA A 170 13.77 0.47 -11.49
CA ALA A 170 13.95 -0.98 -11.39
C ALA A 170 14.56 -1.43 -10.04
N THR A 171 13.91 -1.08 -8.93
CA THR A 171 14.45 -1.26 -7.58
C THR A 171 13.44 -1.85 -6.59
N ALA A 172 12.44 -2.58 -7.09
CA ALA A 172 11.43 -3.19 -6.25
C ALA A 172 12.06 -4.11 -5.18
N SER A 173 11.51 -4.06 -3.96
CA SER A 173 12.04 -4.78 -2.81
C SER A 173 11.09 -5.84 -2.30
N LEU A 174 11.65 -6.96 -1.86
CA LEU A 174 10.92 -8.12 -1.36
C LEU A 174 11.16 -8.26 0.15
N ILE A 175 10.11 -8.05 0.94
CA ILE A 175 10.14 -8.09 2.41
C ILE A 175 9.28 -9.28 2.85
N GLY A 176 9.92 -10.40 3.14
CA GLY A 176 9.32 -11.73 3.19
C GLY A 176 9.41 -12.42 1.83
N ASP A 177 8.48 -13.31 1.54
CA ASP A 177 8.25 -13.90 0.22
C ASP A 177 6.82 -14.45 0.14
N VAL A 178 6.36 -14.73 -1.08
CA VAL A 178 5.00 -15.25 -1.34
C VAL A 178 4.89 -16.70 -0.92
N SER A 179 5.85 -17.55 -1.31
CA SER A 179 5.76 -19.00 -1.11
C SER A 179 5.54 -19.43 0.34
N GLN A 180 6.12 -18.68 1.28
CA GLN A 180 5.94 -18.89 2.71
C GLN A 180 4.93 -17.91 3.30
N GLY A 181 4.85 -16.68 2.77
CA GLY A 181 3.98 -15.62 3.29
C GLY A 181 2.50 -15.95 3.20
N VAL A 182 2.04 -16.60 2.12
CA VAL A 182 0.62 -16.98 1.94
C VAL A 182 0.15 -18.00 2.96
N MET A 183 1.07 -18.68 3.64
CA MET A 183 0.76 -19.67 4.67
C MET A 183 0.38 -19.03 6.02
N LEU A 184 0.55 -17.71 6.17
CA LEU A 184 0.19 -16.94 7.38
C LEU A 184 0.74 -17.56 8.69
N ASN A 185 1.93 -18.15 8.62
CA ASN A 185 2.58 -18.86 9.73
C ASN A 185 4.03 -18.43 9.93
N GLN A 186 4.41 -17.28 9.36
CA GLN A 186 5.79 -16.79 9.36
C GLN A 186 5.99 -15.73 10.45
N PRO A 187 7.19 -15.64 11.05
CA PRO A 187 7.48 -14.60 12.02
C PRO A 187 7.42 -13.20 11.38
N PRO A 188 6.94 -12.18 12.10
CA PRO A 188 6.81 -10.84 11.57
C PRO A 188 8.16 -10.21 11.24
N ILE A 189 8.15 -9.28 10.28
CA ILE A 189 9.27 -8.41 9.94
C ILE A 189 8.98 -7.03 10.51
N PHE A 190 9.95 -6.43 11.20
CA PHE A 190 9.81 -5.09 11.77
C PHE A 190 10.79 -4.12 11.11
N LEU A 191 10.26 -3.09 10.44
CA LEU A 191 11.04 -2.01 9.84
C LEU A 191 10.93 -0.77 10.73
N GLY A 192 11.89 -0.55 11.63
CA GLY A 192 11.81 0.51 12.63
C GLY A 192 11.71 1.93 12.05
N GLY A 193 10.87 2.77 12.65
CA GLY A 193 10.55 4.12 12.17
C GLY A 193 11.76 5.07 12.08
N GLN A 194 11.55 6.23 11.45
CA GLN A 194 12.62 7.16 11.04
C GLN A 194 13.71 6.46 10.20
N GLY A 195 13.33 5.41 9.49
CA GLY A 195 14.24 4.50 8.79
C GLY A 195 14.03 4.51 7.28
N GLY A 196 14.76 3.65 6.60
CA GLY A 196 14.52 3.40 5.19
C GLY A 196 15.24 2.18 4.66
N ILE A 197 14.81 1.70 3.50
CA ILE A 197 15.52 0.68 2.75
C ILE A 197 15.86 1.20 1.35
N VAL A 198 17.05 0.88 0.86
CA VAL A 198 17.47 1.21 -0.50
C VAL A 198 17.30 0.00 -1.39
N GLY A 199 16.36 0.10 -2.32
CA GLY A 199 16.00 -0.96 -3.24
C GLY A 199 17.02 -1.18 -4.37
N PRO A 200 16.96 -2.33 -5.06
CA PRO A 200 16.18 -3.51 -4.66
C PRO A 200 16.86 -4.23 -3.49
N THR A 201 16.08 -4.61 -2.47
CA THR A 201 16.55 -5.39 -1.32
C THR A 201 15.67 -6.60 -1.05
N ARG A 202 16.24 -7.62 -0.41
CA ARG A 202 15.53 -8.79 0.10
C ARG A 202 15.71 -8.90 1.61
N ILE A 203 14.60 -8.92 2.35
CA ILE A 203 14.57 -9.07 3.81
C ILE A 203 13.72 -10.29 4.16
N GLY A 204 14.25 -11.25 4.90
CA GLY A 204 13.53 -12.46 5.30
C GLY A 204 12.71 -12.27 6.57
N PHE A 205 11.84 -13.24 6.85
CA PHE A 205 10.97 -13.26 8.04
C PHE A 205 11.74 -13.19 9.36
N GLY A 206 11.12 -12.61 10.40
CA GLY A 206 11.76 -12.46 11.72
C GLY A 206 12.90 -11.44 11.78
N THR A 207 13.16 -10.69 10.69
CA THR A 207 14.15 -9.60 10.71
C THR A 207 13.58 -8.35 11.37
N VAL A 208 14.41 -7.71 12.18
CA VAL A 208 14.15 -6.40 12.79
C VAL A 208 15.19 -5.42 12.25
N ILE A 209 14.76 -4.34 11.60
CA ILE A 209 15.62 -3.19 11.29
C ILE A 209 15.39 -2.16 12.39
N ALA A 210 16.47 -1.75 13.08
CA ALA A 210 16.36 -0.75 14.15
C ALA A 210 15.88 0.60 13.61
N ALA A 211 15.18 1.36 14.44
CA ALA A 211 14.76 2.73 14.12
C ALA A 211 15.96 3.63 13.77
N GLY A 212 15.76 4.61 12.89
CA GLY A 212 16.82 5.52 12.46
C GLY A 212 17.82 4.91 11.45
N VAL A 213 17.59 3.68 10.98
CA VAL A 213 18.50 2.98 10.07
C VAL A 213 18.04 3.09 8.62
N ILE A 214 18.93 3.60 7.76
CA ILE A 214 18.80 3.43 6.30
C ILE A 214 19.61 2.21 5.87
N TYR A 215 18.93 1.10 5.61
CA TYR A 215 19.53 -0.18 5.25
C TYR A 215 19.78 -0.29 3.73
N ARG A 216 20.97 -0.78 3.36
CA ARG A 216 21.46 -0.86 1.97
C ARG A 216 21.93 -2.25 1.56
N GLY A 217 21.65 -3.26 2.38
CA GLY A 217 22.06 -4.64 2.17
C GLY A 217 20.89 -5.55 1.84
N ASP A 218 21.12 -6.86 1.94
CA ASP A 218 20.09 -7.90 1.92
C ASP A 218 20.24 -8.76 3.18
N CYS A 219 19.13 -9.31 3.64
CA CYS A 219 19.05 -10.28 4.73
C CYS A 219 17.99 -11.35 4.40
N PRO A 220 18.13 -12.09 3.28
CA PRO A 220 17.11 -13.04 2.85
C PRO A 220 16.95 -14.23 3.82
N GLN A 221 17.94 -14.48 4.68
CA GLN A 221 17.88 -15.54 5.69
C GLN A 221 16.93 -15.20 6.87
N GLY A 222 16.50 -13.94 7.01
CA GLY A 222 15.64 -13.53 8.11
C GLY A 222 16.33 -13.53 9.47
N HIS A 223 15.55 -13.46 10.55
CA HIS A 223 15.94 -13.70 11.95
C HIS A 223 17.19 -12.92 12.43
N LYS A 224 17.30 -11.66 12.05
CA LYS A 224 18.42 -10.79 12.46
C LYS A 224 17.95 -9.43 12.92
N LEU A 225 18.65 -8.88 13.90
CA LEU A 225 18.60 -7.46 14.22
C LEU A 225 19.62 -6.72 13.34
N LEU A 226 19.13 -5.83 12.49
CA LEU A 226 19.91 -5.02 11.57
C LEU A 226 20.02 -3.60 12.12
N THR A 227 21.24 -3.23 12.50
CA THR A 227 21.57 -1.90 13.02
C THR A 227 22.41 -1.11 12.02
N LYS A 228 22.61 0.19 12.30
CA LYS A 228 23.43 1.07 11.48
C LYS A 228 24.86 0.53 11.39
N LYS A 229 25.27 0.11 10.20
CA LYS A 229 26.70 -0.10 9.89
C LYS A 229 27.32 1.26 9.56
N VAL A 230 28.27 1.71 10.35
CA VAL A 230 29.11 2.86 10.01
C VAL A 230 30.02 2.41 8.86
N SER A 231 29.70 2.79 7.62
CA SER A 231 30.63 2.57 6.50
C SER A 231 31.49 3.81 6.33
N GLN A 232 32.80 3.69 6.52
CA GLN A 232 33.77 4.69 6.06
C GLN A 232 33.88 4.60 4.54
N LYS A 233 32.91 5.17 3.82
CA LYS A 233 33.03 5.34 2.36
C LYS A 233 33.47 6.77 2.10
N LYS A 234 34.57 6.92 1.36
CA LYS A 234 35.03 8.20 0.83
C LYS A 234 34.13 8.63 -0.33
N ASP A 235 34.09 9.93 -0.56
CA ASP A 235 33.46 10.52 -1.73
C ASP A 235 34.10 9.98 -3.01
N ARG A 236 33.30 9.88 -4.07
CA ARG A 236 33.70 9.39 -5.39
C ARG A 236 33.03 10.23 -6.44
N ASP A 237 33.70 10.39 -7.58
CA ASP A 237 33.13 11.06 -8.74
C ASP A 237 31.88 10.32 -9.23
N PHE A 238 30.87 11.09 -9.63
CA PHE A 238 29.65 10.57 -10.23
C PHE A 238 29.82 10.50 -11.76
N TYR A 239 29.70 9.29 -12.29
CA TYR A 239 29.70 9.04 -13.73
C TYR A 239 28.30 8.58 -14.16
N PRO A 240 27.55 9.40 -14.93
CA PRO A 240 26.23 9.04 -15.43
C PRO A 240 26.25 7.70 -16.19
N GLY A 241 25.25 6.85 -15.95
CA GLY A 241 25.13 5.53 -16.59
C GLY A 241 25.99 4.42 -15.99
N LEU A 242 26.87 4.72 -15.02
CA LEU A 242 27.62 3.70 -14.29
C LEU A 242 26.75 3.07 -13.21
N TYR A 243 26.60 1.74 -13.25
CA TYR A 243 25.83 0.98 -12.28
C TYR A 243 26.71 0.19 -11.33
N TRP A 244 26.56 0.47 -10.04
CA TRP A 244 27.22 -0.31 -8.99
C TRP A 244 26.35 -1.49 -8.55
N SER A 245 26.99 -2.63 -8.25
CA SER A 245 26.31 -3.84 -7.76
C SER A 245 25.27 -4.40 -8.74
N VAL A 246 25.51 -4.34 -10.05
CA VAL A 246 24.58 -4.81 -11.11
C VAL A 246 24.07 -6.22 -10.83
N LYS A 247 24.97 -7.17 -10.54
CA LYS A 247 24.62 -8.56 -10.23
C LYS A 247 23.56 -8.66 -9.12
N ARG A 248 23.78 -7.94 -8.00
CA ARG A 248 22.84 -7.92 -6.87
C ARG A 248 21.47 -7.39 -7.30
N ARG A 249 21.45 -6.29 -8.04
CA ARG A 249 20.19 -5.66 -8.50
C ARG A 249 19.40 -6.60 -9.39
N VAL A 250 20.06 -7.17 -10.41
CA VAL A 250 19.43 -8.11 -11.35
C VAL A 250 18.88 -9.33 -10.61
N VAL A 251 19.65 -9.94 -9.71
CA VAL A 251 19.22 -11.10 -8.94
C VAL A 251 18.01 -10.77 -8.06
N ASN A 252 18.03 -9.64 -7.33
CA ASN A 252 16.90 -9.25 -6.48
C ASN A 252 15.63 -8.97 -7.30
N SER A 253 15.76 -8.33 -8.46
CA SER A 253 14.63 -8.11 -9.37
C SER A 253 14.05 -9.41 -9.93
N ILE A 254 14.89 -10.40 -10.26
CA ILE A 254 14.44 -11.73 -10.67
C ILE A 254 13.64 -12.39 -9.54
N TYR A 255 14.12 -12.36 -8.30
CA TYR A 255 13.39 -12.90 -7.15
C TYR A 255 12.06 -12.19 -6.93
N TYR A 256 12.02 -10.86 -7.08
CA TYR A 256 10.78 -10.11 -6.97
C TYR A 256 9.76 -10.54 -8.04
N ILE A 257 10.16 -10.58 -9.31
CA ILE A 257 9.29 -11.02 -10.42
C ILE A 257 8.82 -12.46 -10.22
N ALA A 258 9.69 -13.36 -9.77
CA ALA A 258 9.32 -14.74 -9.46
C ALA A 258 8.24 -14.81 -8.38
N ASN A 259 8.29 -13.94 -7.37
CA ASN A 259 7.26 -13.84 -6.34
C ASN A 259 5.93 -13.28 -6.90
N ILE A 260 5.98 -12.28 -7.77
CA ILE A 260 4.75 -11.80 -8.45
C ILE A 260 4.10 -12.91 -9.27
N ILE A 261 4.90 -13.71 -9.99
CA ILE A 261 4.39 -14.88 -10.72
C ILE A 261 3.80 -15.91 -9.77
N ALA A 262 4.49 -16.21 -8.66
CA ALA A 262 3.99 -17.14 -7.65
C ALA A 262 2.64 -16.68 -7.06
N LEU A 263 2.51 -15.39 -6.74
CA LEU A 263 1.27 -14.83 -6.19
C LEU A 263 0.12 -14.91 -7.18
N ARG A 264 0.39 -14.75 -8.48
CA ARG A 264 -0.62 -14.89 -9.52
C ARG A 264 -1.11 -16.34 -9.70
N GLN A 265 -0.30 -17.33 -9.32
CA GLN A 265 -0.67 -18.76 -9.43
C GLN A 265 -1.37 -19.30 -8.19
N TRP A 266 -1.13 -18.67 -7.04
CA TRP A 266 -1.89 -18.89 -5.82
C TRP A 266 -3.31 -18.37 -5.97
#